data_AF-A0A4Q9VGS7-F1
#
_entry.id   AF-A0A4Q9VGS7-F1
#
_cell.length_a   1.000
_cell.length_b   1.000
_cell.length_c   1.000
_cell.angle_alpha   90.00
_cell.angle_beta   90.00
_cell.angle_gamma   90.00
#
_symmetry.space_group_name_H-M   'P 1'
#
loop_
_entity.id
_entity.type
_entity.pdbx_description
1 polymer ?
#
loop_
_entity_poly.entity_id
_entity_poly.type
_entity_poly.pdbx_seq_one_letter_code
_entity_poly.pdbx_strand_id
1 'polypeptide(L)'
;MPAPIVSRFAAALFVAAGLAAPPPAAADPGDPAGWSLVGDARGRGFLVWTPQADAPRRLMLGCLRDVDLVTVTARLPGLVADARPHRLELAAGSARHGFDGAVADEPDDGGVAFRAEIDVDAAGRRALEAGLRPILEGPGPLGLTVESVAATVPVAGLAAPARRFRAICFGPRK
;
A
#
# COMPACT_ATOMS: atom_id res chain seq x y z
N MET A 1 69.02 26.54 29.40
CA MET A 1 68.03 25.49 29.71
C MET A 1 66.67 26.15 29.92
N PRO A 2 65.69 26.03 29.00
CA PRO A 2 64.33 26.46 29.24
C PRO A 2 63.33 25.28 29.31
N ALA A 3 62.41 25.34 30.26
CA ALA A 3 61.26 24.46 30.43
C ALA A 3 59.96 25.24 30.11
N PRO A 4 58.81 24.56 29.87
CA PRO A 4 57.84 24.97 28.85
C PRO A 4 56.63 25.74 29.41
N ILE A 5 55.95 26.49 28.53
CA ILE A 5 54.59 27.00 28.80
C ILE A 5 53.64 26.42 27.74
N VAL A 6 52.70 25.66 28.28
CA VAL A 6 51.56 25.02 27.63
C VAL A 6 50.58 26.09 27.16
N SER A 7 50.10 26.02 25.92
CA SER A 7 48.89 26.74 25.54
C SER A 7 48.00 25.88 24.65
N ARG A 8 46.80 25.63 25.18
CA ARG A 8 45.74 24.80 24.61
C ARG A 8 44.98 25.64 23.58
N PHE A 9 44.91 25.21 22.33
CA PHE A 9 43.90 25.69 21.40
C PHE A 9 42.94 24.57 21.05
N ALA A 10 41.68 24.84 21.37
CA ALA A 10 40.55 23.95 21.23
C ALA A 10 40.25 23.63 19.77
N ALA A 11 40.10 22.35 19.46
CA ALA A 11 39.50 21.90 18.22
C ALA A 11 37.98 22.14 18.30
N ALA A 12 37.48 23.09 17.51
CA ALA A 12 36.04 23.26 17.30
C ALA A 12 35.53 22.08 16.45
N LEU A 13 34.79 21.17 17.07
CA LEU A 13 34.00 20.18 16.35
C LEU A 13 32.84 20.90 15.63
N PHE A 14 32.93 20.97 14.31
CA PHE A 14 31.76 21.20 13.47
C PHE A 14 30.83 19.98 13.59
N VAL A 15 29.76 20.11 14.37
CA VAL A 15 28.63 19.18 14.32
C VAL A 15 27.87 19.49 13.03
N ALA A 16 28.20 18.75 11.97
CA ALA A 16 27.37 18.70 10.78
C ALA A 16 26.04 18.06 11.19
N ALA A 17 25.01 18.90 11.36
CA ALA A 17 23.63 18.47 11.48
C ALA A 17 23.22 17.86 10.12
N GLY A 18 23.55 16.59 9.93
CA GLY A 18 22.97 15.78 8.87
C GLY A 18 21.47 15.78 9.09
N LEU A 19 20.74 16.36 8.14
CA LEU A 19 19.30 16.19 8.01
C LEU A 19 19.05 14.68 7.93
N ALA A 20 18.66 14.09 9.05
CA ALA A 20 18.22 12.70 9.10
C ALA A 20 16.97 12.62 8.22
N ALA A 21 17.12 12.03 7.04
CA ALA A 21 15.97 11.62 6.26
C ALA A 21 15.10 10.72 7.17
N PRO A 22 13.77 10.91 7.19
CA PRO A 22 12.91 10.01 7.93
C PRO A 22 13.19 8.57 7.49
N PRO A 23 13.21 7.60 8.42
CA PRO A 23 13.41 6.21 8.06
C PRO A 23 12.37 5.83 6.99
N PRO A 24 12.74 5.01 5.98
CA PRO A 24 11.77 4.50 5.03
C PRO A 24 10.68 3.81 5.83
N ALA A 25 9.45 4.29 5.66
CA ALA A 25 8.32 3.79 6.41
C ALA A 25 8.15 2.29 6.15
N ALA A 26 7.96 1.55 7.23
CA ALA A 26 8.11 0.11 7.22
C ALA A 26 6.82 -0.54 6.72
N ALA A 27 6.93 -1.64 5.96
CA ALA A 27 5.88 -2.66 6.06
C ALA A 27 5.72 -3.08 7.53
N ASP A 28 4.61 -3.73 7.90
CA ASP A 28 4.66 -4.54 9.12
C ASP A 28 5.90 -5.46 9.00
N PRO A 29 6.81 -5.49 10.00
CA PRO A 29 8.04 -6.27 9.90
C PRO A 29 7.73 -7.70 9.42
N GLY A 30 8.29 -8.10 8.29
CA GLY A 30 8.11 -9.46 7.76
C GLY A 30 7.12 -9.65 6.62
N ASP A 31 6.57 -8.61 5.98
CA ASP A 31 5.89 -8.81 4.70
C ASP A 31 6.87 -9.27 3.60
N PRO A 32 6.61 -10.40 2.92
CA PRO A 32 7.50 -10.90 1.88
C PRO A 32 7.45 -10.02 0.63
N ALA A 33 8.53 -10.03 -0.15
CA ALA A 33 8.51 -9.45 -1.48
C ALA A 33 7.48 -10.17 -2.38
N GLY A 34 6.78 -9.41 -3.21
CA GLY A 34 5.79 -9.91 -4.15
C GLY A 34 4.36 -9.88 -3.60
N TRP A 35 3.53 -10.79 -4.09
CA TRP A 35 2.13 -10.91 -3.67
C TRP A 35 2.01 -11.79 -2.44
N SER A 36 1.28 -11.31 -1.45
CA SER A 36 0.91 -12.08 -0.26
C SER A 36 -0.59 -11.95 0.01
N LEU A 37 -1.11 -12.88 0.79
CA LEU A 37 -2.47 -12.83 1.31
C LEU A 37 -2.42 -13.12 2.80
N VAL A 38 -2.85 -12.16 3.60
CA VAL A 38 -3.08 -12.33 5.03
C VAL A 38 -4.58 -12.45 5.24
N GLY A 39 -5.02 -13.44 6.01
CA GLY A 39 -6.44 -13.57 6.34
C GLY A 39 -6.65 -14.36 7.62
N ASP A 40 -7.83 -14.22 8.20
CA ASP A 40 -8.15 -14.82 9.49
C ASP A 40 -9.52 -15.51 9.54
N ALA A 41 -9.82 -16.13 10.68
CA ALA A 41 -11.06 -16.86 10.91
C ALA A 41 -12.31 -15.97 10.95
N ARG A 42 -12.16 -14.65 11.10
CA ARG A 42 -13.27 -13.68 11.07
C ARG A 42 -13.69 -13.31 9.64
N GLY A 43 -13.05 -13.93 8.64
CA GLY A 43 -13.32 -13.63 7.23
C GLY A 43 -12.71 -12.30 6.79
N ARG A 44 -11.65 -11.85 7.48
CA ARG A 44 -10.85 -10.71 7.05
C ARG A 44 -9.76 -11.20 6.11
N GLY A 45 -9.51 -10.47 5.03
CA GLY A 45 -8.54 -10.83 4.00
C GLY A 45 -7.87 -9.59 3.43
N PHE A 46 -6.55 -9.63 3.29
CA PHE A 46 -5.71 -8.55 2.80
C PHE A 46 -4.81 -9.10 1.70
N LEU A 47 -5.12 -8.79 0.45
CA LEU A 47 -4.27 -9.06 -0.69
C LEU A 47 -3.29 -7.90 -0.85
N VAL A 48 -2.00 -8.19 -0.69
CA VAL A 48 -0.94 -7.17 -0.60
C VAL A 48 0.08 -7.40 -1.70
N TRP A 49 0.56 -6.32 -2.31
CA TRP A 49 1.77 -6.33 -3.13
C TRP A 49 2.85 -5.45 -2.53
N THR A 50 4.02 -6.05 -2.30
CA THR A 50 5.19 -5.37 -1.74
C THR A 50 6.37 -5.50 -2.72
N PRO A 51 7.03 -4.40 -3.13
CA PRO A 51 8.08 -4.45 -4.15
C PRO A 51 9.33 -5.22 -3.71
N GLN A 52 9.67 -5.14 -2.41
CA GLN A 52 10.83 -5.76 -1.78
C GLN A 52 10.45 -6.16 -0.35
N ALA A 53 11.17 -7.09 0.27
CA ALA A 53 10.92 -7.44 1.66
C ALA A 53 11.07 -6.21 2.55
N ASP A 54 10.17 -6.06 3.53
CA ASP A 54 10.12 -4.96 4.51
C ASP A 54 9.91 -3.54 3.92
N ALA A 55 9.73 -3.40 2.60
CA ALA A 55 9.44 -2.12 1.96
C ALA A 55 7.96 -1.74 2.11
N PRO A 56 7.59 -0.44 2.03
CA PRO A 56 6.18 -0.04 2.10
C PRO A 56 5.28 -0.83 1.13
N ARG A 57 4.13 -1.28 1.64
CA ARG A 57 3.08 -1.91 0.82
C ARG A 57 2.69 -0.97 -0.30
N ARG A 58 2.82 -1.41 -1.55
CA ARG A 58 2.48 -0.55 -2.69
C ARG A 58 0.98 -0.57 -2.96
N LEU A 59 0.37 -1.75 -2.86
CA LEU A 59 -1.05 -1.96 -3.05
C LEU A 59 -1.56 -2.91 -1.97
N MET A 60 -2.69 -2.57 -1.38
CA MET A 60 -3.43 -3.45 -0.48
C MET A 60 -4.92 -3.38 -0.84
N LEU A 61 -5.52 -4.56 -1.05
CA LEU A 61 -6.97 -4.73 -1.13
C LEU A 61 -7.40 -5.51 0.11
N GLY A 62 -8.13 -4.86 1.00
CA GLY A 62 -8.67 -5.44 2.22
C GLY A 62 -10.16 -5.69 2.12
N CYS A 63 -10.61 -6.78 2.74
CA CYS A 63 -12.02 -7.01 3.02
C CYS A 63 -12.17 -7.44 4.47
N LEU A 64 -13.10 -6.82 5.19
CA LEU A 64 -13.44 -7.15 6.56
C LEU A 64 -14.91 -7.54 6.58
N ARG A 65 -15.17 -8.85 6.47
CA ARG A 65 -16.55 -9.38 6.35
C ARG A 65 -17.37 -9.29 7.63
N ASP A 66 -16.69 -9.18 8.76
CA ASP A 66 -17.27 -9.07 10.09
C ASP A 66 -17.87 -7.69 10.38
N VAL A 67 -17.37 -6.66 9.69
CA VAL A 67 -17.88 -5.27 9.80
C VAL A 67 -18.34 -4.71 8.46
N ASP A 68 -18.50 -5.56 7.45
CA ASP A 68 -18.96 -5.20 6.12
C ASP A 68 -18.19 -4.04 5.46
N LEU A 69 -16.86 -4.06 5.61
CA LEU A 69 -15.96 -3.03 5.08
C LEU A 69 -15.03 -3.61 3.99
N VAL A 70 -14.75 -2.81 2.97
CA VAL A 70 -13.65 -3.03 2.02
C VAL A 70 -12.70 -1.85 2.10
N THR A 71 -11.40 -2.13 2.15
CA THR A 71 -10.36 -1.11 2.19
C THR A 71 -9.45 -1.23 0.99
N VAL A 72 -8.99 -0.10 0.48
CA VAL A 72 -8.03 -0.04 -0.62
C VAL A 72 -6.96 0.98 -0.28
N THR A 73 -5.70 0.56 -0.37
CA THR A 73 -4.56 1.46 -0.16
C THR A 73 -3.61 1.34 -1.35
N ALA A 74 -3.19 2.47 -1.91
CA ALA A 74 -2.24 2.50 -3.02
C ALA A 74 -1.21 3.62 -2.85
N ARG A 75 0.08 3.30 -3.03
CA ARG A 75 1.19 4.25 -2.92
C ARG A 75 1.87 4.46 -4.26
N LEU A 76 1.50 5.50 -4.99
CA LEU A 76 2.12 5.77 -6.28
C LEU A 76 3.24 6.82 -6.12
N PRO A 77 4.39 6.65 -6.80
CA PRO A 77 5.41 7.69 -6.84
C PRO A 77 4.82 8.99 -7.41
N GLY A 78 5.00 10.11 -6.71
CA GLY A 78 4.48 11.41 -7.12
C GLY A 78 3.07 11.74 -6.63
N LEU A 79 2.45 10.90 -5.79
CA LEU A 79 1.28 11.33 -5.02
C LEU A 79 1.65 12.46 -4.07
N VAL A 80 0.76 13.43 -3.98
CA VAL A 80 0.84 14.56 -3.05
C VAL A 80 -0.43 14.55 -2.22
N ALA A 81 -0.28 14.60 -0.90
CA ALA A 81 -1.41 14.66 0.02
C ALA A 81 -2.22 15.94 -0.23
N ASP A 82 -3.53 15.79 -0.37
CA ASP A 82 -4.45 16.91 -0.41
C ASP A 82 -5.82 16.50 0.18
N ALA A 83 -6.59 17.50 0.62
CA ALA A 83 -7.85 17.26 1.33
C ALA A 83 -9.06 16.98 0.41
N ARG A 84 -8.87 16.94 -0.92
CA ARG A 84 -9.97 16.74 -1.87
C ARG A 84 -10.24 15.24 -2.05
N PRO A 85 -11.45 14.86 -2.47
CA PRO A 85 -11.73 13.50 -2.89
C PRO A 85 -10.92 13.15 -4.15
N HIS A 86 -10.34 11.96 -4.15
CA HIS A 86 -9.60 11.36 -5.25
C HIS A 86 -10.26 10.08 -5.72
N ARG A 87 -9.90 9.63 -6.91
CA ARG A 87 -10.32 8.33 -7.43
C ARG A 87 -9.10 7.51 -7.83
N LEU A 88 -8.99 6.30 -7.27
CA LEU A 88 -8.07 5.27 -7.73
C LEU A 88 -8.76 4.40 -8.76
N GLU A 89 -8.20 4.35 -9.96
CA GLU A 89 -8.55 3.37 -11.00
C GLU A 89 -7.58 2.18 -10.94
N LEU A 90 -8.15 0.98 -10.83
CA LEU A 90 -7.48 -0.29 -11.08
C LEU A 90 -7.78 -0.76 -12.51
N ALA A 91 -6.76 -1.26 -13.18
CA ALA A 91 -6.85 -1.66 -14.58
C ALA A 91 -6.09 -2.97 -14.87
N ALA A 92 -6.66 -3.86 -15.67
CA ALA A 92 -5.92 -4.96 -16.31
C ALA A 92 -6.54 -5.24 -17.70
N GLY A 93 -5.74 -5.21 -18.76
CA GLY A 93 -6.26 -5.30 -20.13
C GLY A 93 -7.31 -4.23 -20.41
N SER A 94 -8.55 -4.63 -20.72
CA SER A 94 -9.71 -3.74 -20.90
C SER A 94 -10.57 -3.57 -19.65
N ALA A 95 -10.33 -4.34 -18.58
CA ALA A 95 -11.10 -4.27 -17.35
C ALA A 95 -10.67 -3.05 -16.52
N ARG A 96 -11.64 -2.36 -15.93
CA ARG A 96 -11.45 -1.15 -15.11
C ARG A 96 -12.38 -1.17 -13.91
N HIS A 97 -11.90 -0.70 -12.77
CA HIS A 97 -12.70 -0.51 -11.57
C HIS A 97 -12.15 0.68 -10.77
N GLY A 98 -13.03 1.53 -10.27
CA GLY A 98 -12.66 2.76 -9.56
C GLY A 98 -13.07 2.71 -8.09
N PHE A 99 -12.23 3.26 -7.23
CA PHE A 99 -12.53 3.53 -5.83
C PHE A 99 -12.42 5.02 -5.57
N ASP A 100 -13.43 5.61 -4.97
CA ASP A 100 -13.38 6.99 -4.51
C ASP A 100 -12.83 7.01 -3.07
N GLY A 101 -11.93 7.96 -2.78
CA GLY A 101 -11.16 7.99 -1.53
C GLY A 101 -10.39 9.30 -1.35
N ALA A 102 -9.30 9.29 -0.60
CA ALA A 102 -8.48 10.45 -0.32
C ALA A 102 -6.98 10.12 -0.46
N VAL A 103 -6.16 11.14 -0.72
CA VAL A 103 -4.70 11.04 -0.70
C VAL A 103 -4.18 11.79 0.52
N ALA A 104 -3.67 11.05 1.51
CA ALA A 104 -3.22 11.61 2.78
C ALA A 104 -1.77 11.21 3.07
N ASP A 105 -1.13 11.94 3.98
CA ASP A 105 0.15 11.54 4.54
C ASP A 105 -0.07 10.45 5.60
N GLU A 106 0.58 9.31 5.42
CA GLU A 106 0.48 8.15 6.31
C GLU A 106 1.87 7.83 6.85
N PRO A 107 2.37 8.62 7.82
CA PRO A 107 3.75 8.51 8.31
C PRO A 107 4.05 7.13 8.90
N ASP A 108 3.05 6.48 9.49
CA ASP A 108 3.18 5.14 10.07
C ASP A 108 3.23 4.03 9.02
N ASP A 109 2.69 4.25 7.80
CA ASP A 109 2.49 3.18 6.82
C ASP A 109 3.29 3.33 5.51
N GLY A 110 4.00 4.43 5.28
CA GLY A 110 4.73 4.57 4.03
C GLY A 110 5.01 5.97 3.51
N GLY A 111 4.52 7.01 4.19
CA GLY A 111 4.35 8.34 3.62
C GLY A 111 3.03 8.45 2.85
N VAL A 112 2.99 9.27 1.80
CA VAL A 112 1.74 9.60 1.09
C VAL A 112 1.10 8.38 0.40
N ALA A 113 -0.20 8.17 0.64
CA ALA A 113 -0.98 7.08 0.06
C ALA A 113 -2.40 7.52 -0.31
N PHE A 114 -2.95 6.91 -1.36
CA PHE A 114 -4.40 6.86 -1.58
C PHE A 114 -5.02 5.84 -0.63
N ARG A 115 -6.16 6.19 -0.02
CA ARG A 115 -6.98 5.31 0.82
C ARG A 115 -8.46 5.44 0.47
N ALA A 116 -9.14 4.31 0.38
CA ALA A 116 -10.59 4.23 0.30
C ALA A 116 -11.11 3.20 1.30
N GLU A 117 -12.20 3.53 1.97
CA GLU A 117 -12.94 2.68 2.89
C GLU A 117 -14.40 2.67 2.44
N ILE A 118 -14.92 1.48 2.14
CA ILE A 118 -16.21 1.30 1.50
C ILE A 118 -17.05 0.35 2.35
N ASP A 119 -18.12 0.87 2.93
CA ASP A 119 -19.17 0.06 3.53
C ASP A 119 -19.90 -0.72 2.43
N VAL A 120 -19.88 -2.05 2.53
CA VAL A 120 -20.43 -2.95 1.52
C VAL A 120 -21.36 -3.99 2.12
N ASP A 121 -22.64 -3.82 1.81
CA ASP A 121 -23.64 -4.86 2.00
C ASP A 121 -23.43 -6.04 1.04
N ALA A 122 -24.33 -7.03 1.10
CA ALA A 122 -24.25 -8.21 0.24
C ALA A 122 -24.37 -7.89 -1.27
N ALA A 123 -25.11 -6.85 -1.66
CA ALA A 123 -25.27 -6.45 -3.05
C ALA A 123 -24.02 -5.72 -3.55
N GLY A 124 -23.52 -4.74 -2.79
CA GLY A 124 -22.28 -4.02 -3.06
C GLY A 124 -21.09 -4.96 -3.15
N ARG A 125 -21.03 -5.97 -2.27
CA ARG A 125 -19.98 -7.00 -2.31
C ARG A 125 -20.00 -7.83 -3.60
N ARG A 126 -21.17 -8.18 -4.13
CA ARG A 126 -21.30 -8.85 -5.44
C ARG A 126 -20.88 -7.93 -6.59
N ALA A 127 -21.22 -6.65 -6.53
CA ALA A 127 -20.81 -5.67 -7.53
C ALA A 127 -19.28 -5.47 -7.53
N LEU A 128 -18.67 -5.37 -6.34
CA LEU A 128 -17.22 -5.34 -6.19
C LEU A 128 -16.56 -6.60 -6.76
N GLU A 129 -17.09 -7.79 -6.47
CA GLU A 129 -16.55 -9.02 -7.05
C GLU A 129 -16.60 -8.98 -8.58
N ALA A 130 -17.74 -8.58 -9.15
CA ALA A 130 -17.92 -8.51 -10.60
C ALA A 130 -16.93 -7.54 -11.26
N GLY A 131 -16.62 -6.41 -10.61
CA GLY A 131 -15.65 -5.41 -11.09
C GLY A 131 -14.19 -5.84 -10.91
N LEU A 132 -13.85 -6.43 -9.76
CA LEU A 132 -12.47 -6.79 -9.42
C LEU A 132 -12.00 -8.10 -10.02
N ARG A 133 -12.88 -9.09 -10.19
CA ARG A 133 -12.52 -10.39 -10.76
C ARG A 133 -11.78 -10.27 -12.11
N PRO A 134 -12.30 -9.56 -13.13
CA PRO A 134 -11.60 -9.44 -14.42
C PRO A 134 -10.28 -8.65 -14.33
N ILE A 135 -10.06 -7.88 -13.26
CA ILE A 135 -8.79 -7.19 -13.02
C ILE A 135 -7.77 -8.15 -12.41
N LEU A 136 -8.14 -8.84 -11.32
CA LEU A 136 -7.24 -9.73 -10.58
C LEU A 136 -6.91 -11.02 -11.34
N GLU A 137 -7.78 -11.45 -12.25
CA GLU A 137 -7.61 -12.64 -13.10
C GLU A 137 -7.31 -12.29 -14.56
N GLY A 138 -7.27 -10.99 -14.87
CA GLY A 138 -7.03 -10.48 -16.21
C GLY A 138 -5.58 -10.64 -16.66
N PRO A 139 -5.32 -10.60 -17.98
CA PRO A 139 -3.97 -10.64 -18.52
C PRO A 139 -3.23 -9.32 -18.30
N GLY A 140 -1.90 -9.41 -18.17
CA GLY A 140 -1.00 -8.26 -18.11
C GLY A 140 -0.83 -7.65 -16.71
N PRO A 141 0.05 -6.66 -16.56
CA PRO A 141 0.27 -5.99 -15.28
C PRO A 141 -0.99 -5.24 -14.82
N LEU A 142 -1.15 -5.09 -13.50
CA LEU A 142 -2.22 -4.25 -12.97
C LEU A 142 -1.78 -2.79 -13.02
N GLY A 143 -2.54 -1.96 -13.71
CA GLY A 143 -2.40 -0.51 -13.69
C GLY A 143 -3.09 0.07 -12.45
N LEU A 144 -2.41 1.01 -11.80
CA LEU A 144 -2.93 1.86 -10.73
C LEU A 144 -2.88 3.29 -11.25
N THR A 145 -3.98 4.03 -11.14
CA THR A 145 -4.00 5.43 -11.54
C THR A 145 -4.80 6.26 -10.55
N VAL A 146 -4.18 7.32 -10.03
CA VAL A 146 -4.84 8.35 -9.23
C VAL A 146 -4.63 9.65 -9.98
N GLU A 147 -5.69 10.17 -10.58
CA GLU A 147 -5.63 11.34 -11.47
C GLU A 147 -4.56 11.19 -12.58
N SER A 148 -3.52 12.03 -12.59
CA SER A 148 -2.41 11.96 -13.56
C SER A 148 -1.25 11.08 -13.10
N VAL A 149 -1.28 10.54 -11.88
CA VAL A 149 -0.21 9.70 -11.33
C VAL A 149 -0.55 8.24 -11.62
N ALA A 150 0.36 7.55 -12.32
CA ALA A 150 0.17 6.16 -12.70
C ALA A 150 1.35 5.29 -12.27
N ALA A 151 1.05 4.04 -11.92
CA ALA A 151 2.03 3.00 -11.67
C ALA A 151 1.51 1.65 -12.15
N THR A 152 2.40 0.68 -12.30
CA THR A 152 2.05 -0.70 -12.62
C THR A 152 2.58 -1.64 -11.56
N VAL A 153 1.80 -2.66 -11.20
CA VAL A 153 2.26 -3.76 -10.34
C VAL A 153 2.28 -5.07 -11.16
N PRO A 154 3.30 -5.91 -10.97
CA PRO A 154 3.44 -7.15 -11.72
C PRO A 154 2.34 -8.14 -11.33
N VAL A 155 1.90 -8.99 -12.26
CA VAL A 155 0.95 -10.09 -11.96
C VAL A 155 1.65 -11.42 -11.69
N ALA A 156 2.97 -11.48 -11.81
CA ALA A 156 3.75 -12.67 -11.44
C ALA A 156 3.51 -12.99 -9.95
N GLY A 157 3.03 -14.20 -9.66
CA GLY A 157 2.71 -14.63 -8.29
C GLY A 157 1.32 -14.23 -7.77
N LEU A 158 0.53 -13.44 -8.51
CA LEU A 158 -0.80 -12.96 -8.06
C LEU A 158 -1.86 -14.07 -8.01
N ALA A 159 -1.85 -14.99 -8.96
CA ALA A 159 -2.99 -15.87 -9.23
C ALA A 159 -3.45 -16.70 -8.01
N ALA A 160 -2.52 -17.26 -7.22
CA ALA A 160 -2.88 -18.05 -6.04
C ALA A 160 -3.42 -17.18 -4.88
N PRO A 161 -2.73 -16.09 -4.46
CA PRO A 161 -3.29 -15.10 -3.53
C PRO A 161 -4.65 -14.55 -3.96
N ALA A 162 -4.82 -14.16 -5.23
CA ALA A 162 -6.08 -13.60 -5.74
C ALA A 162 -7.25 -14.57 -5.62
N ARG A 163 -7.08 -15.85 -6.00
CA ARG A 163 -8.13 -16.87 -5.83
C ARG A 163 -8.53 -17.04 -4.36
N ARG A 164 -7.55 -17.09 -3.45
CA ARG A 164 -7.80 -17.25 -2.01
C ARG A 164 -8.48 -16.00 -1.44
N PHE A 165 -8.04 -14.81 -1.84
CA PHE A 165 -8.67 -13.55 -1.46
C PHE A 165 -10.14 -13.53 -1.87
N ARG A 166 -10.45 -13.91 -3.12
CA ARG A 166 -11.84 -14.02 -3.58
C ARG A 166 -12.67 -15.00 -2.75
N ALA A 167 -12.10 -16.17 -2.44
CA ALA A 167 -12.79 -17.15 -1.61
C ALA A 167 -13.10 -16.61 -0.19
N ILE A 168 -12.19 -15.83 0.39
CA ILE A 168 -12.41 -15.18 1.69
C ILE A 168 -13.46 -14.08 1.55
N CYS A 169 -13.27 -13.13 0.64
CA CYS A 169 -14.03 -11.88 0.56
C CYS A 169 -15.42 -12.00 -0.06
N PHE A 170 -15.57 -12.92 -1.02
CA PHE A 170 -16.78 -13.07 -1.84
C PHE A 170 -17.39 -14.47 -1.80
N GLY A 171 -16.71 -15.44 -1.17
CA GLY A 171 -17.26 -16.77 -0.93
C GLY A 171 -18.45 -16.76 0.03
N PRO A 172 -19.16 -17.89 0.18
CA PRO A 172 -20.25 -18.02 1.15
C PRO A 172 -19.78 -17.65 2.57
N ARG A 173 -20.68 -17.07 3.39
CA ARG A 173 -20.42 -16.92 4.83
C ARG A 173 -20.43 -18.33 5.44
N LYS A 174 -19.44 -18.63 6.28
CA LYS A 174 -19.43 -19.84 7.10
C LYS A 174 -20.19 -19.58 8.39
#